data_AF-B2LSN3-F1
#
_entry.id   AF-B2LSN3-F1
#
_cell.length_a   1.000
_cell.length_b   1.000
_cell.length_c   1.000
_cell.angle_alpha   90.00
_cell.angle_beta   90.00
_cell.angle_gamma   90.00
#
_symmetry.space_group_name_H-M   'P 1'
#
loop_
_entity.id
_entity.type
_entity.pdbx_description
1 polymer ?
#
loop_
_entity_poly.entity_id
_entity_poly.type
_entity_poly.pdbx_seq_one_letter_code
_entity_poly.pdbx_strand_id
1 'polypeptide(L)' 'MYNTRGTQAYAQVGLESAVMSASPHQLIVMLFDGAHSALVRAALHIDAGQIALKGQALSKAINIIDNGLKTGLD' A
#
# COMPACT_ATOMS: atom_id res chain seq x y z
N MET A 1 -23.69 -3.71 -15.92
CA MET A 1 -22.45 -3.73 -15.12
C MET A 1 -21.80 -2.35 -15.20
N TYR A 2 -22.14 -1.46 -14.26
CA TYR A 2 -21.70 -0.06 -14.25
C TYR A 2 -20.67 0.17 -13.13
N ASN A 3 -19.54 0.77 -13.54
CA ASN A 3 -18.72 1.69 -12.75
C ASN A 3 -17.81 1.21 -11.60
N THR A 4 -16.91 0.25 -11.85
CA THR A 4 -15.71 0.06 -11.00
C THR A 4 -14.55 1.00 -11.39
N ARG A 5 -14.63 1.66 -12.56
CA ARG A 5 -13.56 2.56 -13.05
C ARG A 5 -13.59 3.93 -12.36
N GLY A 6 -14.78 4.48 -12.07
CA GLY A 6 -14.89 5.76 -11.37
C GLY A 6 -14.37 5.70 -9.93
N THR A 7 -14.68 4.64 -9.18
CA THR A 7 -14.27 4.49 -7.77
C THR A 7 -12.75 4.33 -7.62
N GLN A 8 -12.10 3.61 -8.54
CA GLN A 8 -10.63 3.49 -8.57
C GLN A 8 -9.96 4.83 -8.87
N ALA A 9 -10.51 5.63 -9.80
CA ALA A 9 -9.99 6.95 -10.10
C ALA A 9 -10.09 7.91 -8.91
N TYR A 10 -11.20 7.91 -8.17
CA TYR A 10 -11.34 8.73 -6.96
C TYR A 10 -10.39 8.30 -5.83
N ALA A 11 -10.20 6.98 -5.64
CA ALA A 11 -9.24 6.47 -4.66
C ALA A 11 -7.80 6.87 -5.00
N GLN A 12 -7.44 6.85 -6.29
CA GLN A 12 -6.12 7.26 -6.76
C GLN A 12 -5.90 8.76 -6.60
N VAL A 13 -6.83 9.61 -7.08
CA VAL A 13 -6.72 11.07 -6.96
C VAL A 13 -6.69 11.51 -5.50
N GLY A 14 -7.48 10.87 -4.64
CA GLY A 14 -7.47 11.13 -3.20
C GLY A 14 -6.12 10.80 -2.56
N LEU A 15 -5.52 9.67 -2.94
CA LEU A 15 -4.20 9.28 -2.46
C LEU A 15 -3.11 10.24 -2.96
N GLU A 16 -3.09 10.59 -4.24
CA GLU A 16 -2.11 11.52 -4.81
C GLU A 16 -2.22 12.90 -4.15
N SER A 17 -3.44 13.41 -3.96
CA SER A 17 -3.68 14.68 -3.28
C SER A 17 -3.22 14.66 -1.81
N ALA A 18 -3.42 13.55 -1.11
CA ALA A 18 -2.96 13.36 0.26
C ALA A 18 -1.43 13.33 0.33
N VAL A 19 -0.76 12.65 -0.62
CA VAL A 19 0.71 12.62 -0.70
C VAL A 19 1.28 14.01 -0.98
N MET A 20 0.68 14.78 -1.91
CA MET A 20 1.16 16.12 -2.28
C MET A 20 1.09 17.14 -1.13
N SER A 21 0.15 16.97 -0.19
CA SER A 21 -0.07 17.89 0.93
C SER A 21 0.50 17.38 2.27
N ALA A 22 1.02 16.15 2.31
CA ALA A 22 1.56 15.55 3.51
C ALA A 22 2.91 16.17 3.91
N SER A 23 3.09 16.42 5.21
CA SER A 23 4.40 16.70 5.79
C SER A 23 5.33 15.47 5.69
N PRO A 24 6.66 15.63 5.82
CA PRO A 24 7.60 14.50 5.81
C PRO A 24 7.26 13.41 6.83
N HIS A 25 6.82 13.80 8.04
CA HIS A 25 6.39 12.83 9.05
C HIS A 25 5.12 12.06 8.61
N GLN A 26 4.15 12.75 8.02
CA GLN A 26 2.93 12.11 7.51
C GLN A 26 3.22 11.16 6.35
N LEU A 27 4.17 11.48 5.47
CA LEU A 27 4.60 10.58 4.39
C LEU A 27 5.16 9.27 4.95
N ILE A 28 5.96 9.34 6.02
CA ILE A 28 6.49 8.15 6.72
C ILE A 28 5.33 7.33 7.32
N VAL A 29 4.38 7.98 7.99
CA VAL A 29 3.19 7.29 8.53
C VAL A 29 2.39 6.61 7.43
N MET A 30 2.17 7.28 6.29
CA MET A 30 1.48 6.68 5.14
C MET A 30 2.21 5.47 4.56
N LEU A 31 3.56 5.47 4.55
CA LEU A 31 4.35 4.30 4.16
C LEU A 31 4.15 3.14 5.15
N PHE A 32 4.17 3.41 6.46
CA PHE A 32 3.86 2.39 7.47
C PHE A 32 2.46 1.81 7.32
N ASP A 33 1.45 2.66 7.12
CA ASP A 33 0.07 2.22 6.88
C ASP A 33 -0.03 1.34 5.62
N GLY A 34 0.65 1.74 4.54
CA GLY A 34 0.72 0.98 3.30
C GLY A 34 1.36 -0.40 3.48
N ALA A 35 2.48 -0.47 4.20
CA ALA A 35 3.17 -1.72 4.52
C ALA A 35 2.32 -2.62 5.42
N HIS A 36 1.76 -2.09 6.50
CA HIS A 36 0.89 -2.83 7.42
C HIS A 36 -0.34 -3.39 6.69
N SER A 37 -1.00 -2.57 5.88
CA SER A 37 -2.14 -2.99 5.05
C SER A 37 -1.77 -4.13 4.08
N ALA A 38 -0.57 -4.11 3.51
CA ALA A 38 -0.08 -5.18 2.65
C ALA A 38 0.18 -6.49 3.43
N LEU A 39 0.73 -6.41 4.65
CA LEU A 39 0.92 -7.56 5.53
C LEU A 39 -0.40 -8.19 5.98
N VAL A 40 -1.40 -7.38 6.35
CA VAL A 40 -2.74 -7.87 6.70
C VAL A 40 -3.37 -8.61 5.51
N ARG A 41 -3.27 -8.08 4.29
CA ARG A 41 -3.73 -8.79 3.08
C ARG A 41 -2.98 -10.10 2.86
N ALA A 42 -1.66 -10.11 3.07
CA ALA A 42 -0.87 -11.33 2.95
C ALA A 42 -1.34 -12.41 3.94
N ALA A 43 -1.64 -12.03 5.19
CA ALA A 43 -2.19 -12.94 6.19
C ALA A 43 -3.55 -13.52 5.76
N LEU A 44 -4.47 -12.67 5.29
CA LEU A 44 -5.77 -13.13 4.76
C LEU A 44 -5.62 -14.09 3.57
N HIS A 45 -4.67 -13.83 2.67
CA HIS A 45 -4.39 -14.73 1.55
C HIS A 45 -3.76 -16.05 1.98
N ILE A 46 -2.97 -16.06 3.07
CA ILE A 46 -2.43 -17.30 3.66
C ILE A 46 -3.58 -18.15 4.19
N ASP A 47 -4.48 -17.57 4.98
CA ASP A 47 -5.63 -18.26 5.55
C ASP A 47 -6.56 -18.82 4.47
N ALA A 48 -6.69 -18.10 3.34
CA ALA A 48 -7.48 -18.52 2.19
C ALA A 48 -6.75 -19.49 1.24
N GLY A 49 -5.49 -19.87 1.50
CA GLY A 49 -4.70 -20.74 0.61
C GLY A 49 -4.29 -20.10 -0.73
N GLN A 50 -4.40 -18.78 -0.87
CA GLN A 50 -4.18 -18.04 -2.10
C GLN A 50 -2.70 -17.65 -2.27
N ILE A 51 -1.85 -18.63 -2.61
CA ILE A 51 -0.38 -18.46 -2.63
C ILE A 51 0.11 -17.34 -3.55
N ALA A 52 -0.47 -17.20 -4.74
CA ALA A 52 -0.07 -16.15 -5.69
C ALA A 52 -0.37 -14.74 -5.14
N LEU A 53 -1.57 -14.54 -4.58
CA LEU A 53 -1.98 -13.26 -4.00
C LEU A 53 -1.21 -12.94 -2.71
N LYS A 54 -0.91 -13.95 -1.89
CA LYS A 54 0.04 -13.81 -0.77
C LYS A 54 1.37 -13.26 -1.28
N GLY A 55 1.95 -13.87 -2.32
CA GLY A 55 3.23 -13.43 -2.88
C GLY A 55 3.21 -11.97 -3.28
N GLN A 56 2.17 -11.56 -4.02
CA GLN A 56 1.99 -10.16 -4.44
C GLN A 56 1.88 -9.20 -3.24
N ALA A 57 1.11 -9.57 -2.21
CA ALA A 57 0.94 -8.75 -1.02
C ALA A 57 2.26 -8.61 -0.23
N LEU A 58 3.02 -9.69 -0.07
CA LEU A 58 4.33 -9.66 0.58
C LEU A 58 5.36 -8.85 -0.21
N SER A 59 5.43 -9.02 -1.53
CA SER A 59 6.32 -8.23 -2.39
C SER A 59 6.01 -6.74 -2.29
N LYS A 60 4.73 -6.36 -2.20
CA LYS A 60 4.32 -4.97 -1.97
C LYS A 60 4.81 -4.45 -0.62
N ALA A 61 4.67 -5.22 0.46
CA ALA A 61 5.16 -4.83 1.78
C ALA A 61 6.69 -4.64 1.77
N ILE A 62 7.43 -5.57 1.17
CA ILE A 62 8.89 -5.50 1.02
C ILE A 62 9.28 -4.23 0.27
N ASN A 63 8.64 -3.94 -0.85
CA ASN A 63 8.94 -2.76 -1.66
C ASN A 63 8.74 -1.45 -0.88
N ILE A 64 7.67 -1.34 -0.08
CA ILE A 64 7.42 -0.15 0.73
C ILE A 64 8.50 0.03 1.81
N ILE A 65 8.94 -1.07 2.42
CA ILE A 65 9.96 -1.04 3.47
C ILE A 65 11.34 -0.71 2.89
N ASP A 66 11.78 -1.44 1.87
CA ASP A 66 13.16 -1.34 1.34
C ASP A 66 13.34 -0.10 0.47
N ASN A 67 12.37 0.22 -0.40
CA ASN A 67 12.47 1.35 -1.33
C ASN A 67 11.78 2.63 -0.85
N GLY A 68 10.98 2.57 0.22
CA GLY A 68 10.27 3.73 0.78
C GLY A 68 10.82 4.17 2.13
N LEU A 69 10.70 3.30 3.14
CA LEU A 69 11.10 3.64 4.50
C LEU A 69 12.61 3.69 4.67
N LYS A 70 13.32 2.64 4.27
CA LYS A 70 14.77 2.51 4.47
C LYS A 70 15.58 3.55 3.68
N THR A 71 15.16 3.87 2.46
CA THR A 71 15.73 4.95 1.65
C THR A 71 15.54 6.33 2.26
N GLY A 72 14.53 6.53 3.10
CA GLY A 72 14.31 7.78 3.84
C GLY A 72 15.14 7.92 5.12
N LEU A 73 15.94 6.90 5.49
CA LEU A 73 16.88 6.97 6.61
C LEU A 73 18.32 7.35 6.17
N ASP A 74 18.60 7.35 4.86
CA ASP A 74 19.85 7.88 4.28
C ASP A 74 19.77 9.41 4.12
#